data_AF-A0A2E9QBV2-F1
#
_entry.id   AF-A0A2E9QBV2-F1
#
_cell.length_a   1.000
_cell.length_b   1.000
_cell.length_c   1.000
_cell.angle_alpha   90.00
_cell.angle_beta   90.00
_cell.angle_gamma   90.00
#
_symmetry.space_group_name_H-M   'P 1'
#
loop_
_entity.id
_entity.type
_entity.pdbx_description
1 polymer ?
#
loop_
_entity_poly.entity_id
_entity_poly.type
_entity_poly.pdbx_seq_one_letter_code
_entity_poly.pdbx_strand_id
1 'polypeptide(L)'
;MNQPFIAQNDRKNTMKNDRDTMKNDTERFGGLIVSKRMKRFRQSGGERIQSRSSVWLSAWFLCVTFLFLCLAPGCAVFDRRNTILVNAVEENMVPENQPSRALMAPIYIPVGLMAGVLDAFIVHPIRMLPRAAEDTSDALWEFSDETGYVTHAGSVVYRAGFSPIFFSLVWLARSAFIGFDDDPVAPGERPEGSYEDLLERRDVQGLRYDLARCDDKTIAVDLLIRTFDEFEDQSLEPGENRFYDSPAFLAVRCLESRDSESVFAFFQARLLAPESAELTWVHDQSIQYFQRHNSPRAARVLMKALIVPGRSREFKMAILRGAIFMNNSDAQQVILDSLSDKSR
;
A
#
# COMPACT_ATOMS: atom_id res chain seq x y z
N MET A 1 31.96 -28.75 -29.12
CA MET A 1 30.76 -29.24 -29.83
C MET A 1 30.16 -28.06 -30.56
N ASN A 2 30.31 -28.05 -31.89
CA ASN A 2 29.86 -26.99 -32.79
C ASN A 2 28.42 -27.29 -33.24
N GLN A 3 27.54 -26.30 -33.17
CA GLN A 3 26.29 -26.31 -33.96
C GLN A 3 26.11 -24.97 -34.70
N PRO A 4 25.48 -24.99 -35.89
CA PRO A 4 25.61 -23.93 -36.87
C PRO A 4 24.46 -22.92 -36.86
N PHE A 5 24.82 -21.68 -37.19
CA PHE A 5 23.93 -20.57 -37.53
C PHE A 5 23.11 -20.89 -38.79
N ILE A 6 21.78 -20.85 -38.69
CA ILE A 6 20.87 -20.85 -39.85
C ILE A 6 20.34 -19.43 -40.06
N ALA A 7 20.58 -18.93 -41.26
CA ALA A 7 20.16 -17.63 -41.76
C ALA A 7 18.65 -17.57 -42.01
N GLN A 8 18.00 -16.49 -41.56
CA GLN A 8 16.68 -16.07 -42.02
C GLN A 8 16.82 -14.73 -42.74
N ASN A 9 16.93 -14.80 -44.06
CA ASN A 9 16.83 -13.68 -44.98
C ASN A 9 15.86 -14.12 -46.08
N ASP A 10 14.57 -13.77 -45.96
CA ASP A 10 13.63 -13.65 -47.08
C ASP A 10 12.19 -13.43 -46.57
N ARG A 11 11.79 -12.16 -46.43
CA ARG A 11 10.37 -11.74 -46.45
C ARG A 11 10.24 -10.22 -46.58
N LYS A 12 10.83 -9.67 -47.64
CA LYS A 12 10.51 -8.34 -48.14
C LYS A 12 10.31 -8.48 -49.65
N ASN A 13 9.10 -8.77 -50.13
CA ASN A 13 8.66 -8.55 -51.53
C ASN A 13 7.24 -9.04 -51.88
N THR A 14 6.20 -8.81 -51.04
CA THR A 14 4.82 -9.17 -51.44
C THR A 14 3.70 -8.19 -51.05
N MET A 15 4.00 -6.94 -50.69
CA MET A 15 2.95 -5.91 -50.46
C MET A 15 3.21 -4.63 -51.28
N LYS A 16 3.35 -4.77 -52.60
CA LYS A 16 3.48 -3.61 -53.50
C LYS A 16 2.59 -3.67 -54.75
N ASN A 17 1.53 -4.50 -54.76
CA ASN A 17 0.74 -4.72 -55.99
C ASN A 17 -0.78 -4.49 -55.90
N ASP A 18 -1.32 -3.98 -54.78
CA ASP A 18 -2.78 -3.75 -54.64
C ASP A 18 -3.17 -2.28 -54.47
N ARG A 19 -2.30 -1.33 -54.83
CA ARG A 19 -2.57 0.12 -54.68
C ARG A 19 -2.92 0.85 -55.98
N ASP A 20 -2.88 0.19 -57.13
CA ASP A 20 -3.03 0.85 -58.43
C ASP A 20 -4.33 0.53 -59.20
N THR A 21 -5.22 -0.31 -58.65
CA THR A 21 -6.49 -0.68 -59.31
C THR A 21 -7.73 0.08 -58.82
N MET A 22 -7.60 0.99 -57.84
CA MET A 22 -8.75 1.69 -57.25
C MET A 22 -8.79 3.20 -57.56
N LYS A 23 -8.15 3.63 -58.65
CA LYS A 23 -8.01 5.06 -59.01
C LYS A 23 -8.70 5.49 -60.31
N ASN A 24 -9.43 4.62 -61.00
CA ASN A 24 -9.96 4.91 -62.35
C ASN A 24 -11.48 4.94 -62.53
N ASP A 25 -12.28 4.80 -61.47
CA ASP A 25 -13.76 4.80 -61.59
C ASP A 25 -14.43 6.12 -61.15
N THR A 26 -13.67 7.21 -60.96
CA THR A 26 -14.21 8.48 -60.44
C THR A 26 -14.39 9.59 -61.48
N GLU A 27 -14.24 9.32 -62.79
CA GLU A 27 -14.28 10.37 -63.83
C GLU A 27 -15.32 10.19 -64.95
N ARG A 28 -16.32 9.32 -64.79
CA ARG A 28 -17.44 9.26 -65.75
C ARG A 28 -18.76 9.05 -65.03
N PHE A 29 -19.36 10.12 -64.52
CA PHE A 29 -20.82 10.36 -64.47
C PHE A 29 -21.08 11.56 -63.56
N GLY A 30 -21.49 12.72 -64.11
CA GLY A 30 -22.08 13.76 -63.26
C GLY A 30 -21.96 15.20 -63.73
N GLY A 31 -21.27 15.50 -64.83
CA GLY A 31 -21.34 16.81 -65.45
C GLY A 31 -22.57 16.91 -66.35
N LEU A 32 -23.74 17.30 -65.80
CA LEU A 32 -24.81 18.10 -66.48
C LEU A 32 -26.15 18.17 -65.71
N ILE A 33 -26.21 18.07 -64.37
CA ILE A 33 -27.45 18.37 -63.62
C ILE A 33 -27.14 19.14 -62.32
N VAL A 34 -26.35 20.22 -62.39
CA VAL A 34 -26.01 21.02 -61.19
C VAL A 34 -26.53 22.47 -61.24
N SER A 35 -26.98 22.97 -62.40
CA SER A 35 -27.33 24.40 -62.50
C SER A 35 -28.77 24.76 -62.06
N LYS A 36 -29.74 23.85 -62.16
CA LYS A 36 -31.16 24.19 -61.89
C LYS A 36 -31.72 23.77 -60.53
N ARG A 37 -30.98 22.98 -59.74
CA ARG A 37 -31.42 22.49 -58.42
C ARG A 37 -30.79 23.22 -57.23
N MET A 38 -30.02 24.29 -57.47
CA MET A 38 -29.30 25.01 -56.41
C MET A 38 -30.02 26.26 -55.90
N LYS A 39 -31.11 26.70 -56.56
CA LYS A 39 -31.91 27.86 -56.11
C LYS A 39 -33.16 27.51 -55.30
N ARG A 40 -33.57 26.23 -55.23
CA ARG A 40 -34.78 25.82 -54.48
C ARG A 40 -34.51 25.22 -53.10
N PHE A 41 -33.24 25.04 -52.71
CA PHE A 41 -32.86 24.49 -51.40
C PHE A 41 -32.50 25.55 -50.34
N ARG A 42 -32.52 26.85 -50.69
CA ARG A 42 -32.11 27.92 -49.76
C ARG A 42 -33.24 28.45 -48.86
N GLN A 43 -34.48 28.01 -49.05
CA GLN A 43 -35.65 28.56 -48.33
C GLN A 43 -36.43 27.56 -47.47
N SER A 44 -36.07 26.27 -47.44
CA SER A 44 -36.75 25.24 -46.62
C SER A 44 -35.82 24.54 -45.59
N GLY A 45 -34.59 25.02 -45.45
CA GLY A 45 -33.57 24.40 -44.59
C GLY A 45 -33.34 25.09 -43.23
N GLY A 46 -33.96 26.23 -42.96
CA GLY A 46 -33.67 27.04 -41.77
C GLY A 46 -34.24 26.49 -40.46
N GLU A 47 -35.45 25.93 -40.47
CA GLU A 47 -36.13 25.52 -39.23
C GLU A 47 -35.82 24.08 -38.79
N ARG A 48 -35.32 23.22 -39.69
CA ARG A 48 -35.01 21.81 -39.35
C ARG A 48 -33.61 21.58 -38.77
N ILE A 49 -32.70 22.55 -38.88
CA ILE A 49 -31.33 22.42 -38.35
C ILE A 49 -31.30 22.80 -36.85
N GLN A 50 -32.16 23.72 -36.41
CA GLN A 50 -32.19 24.16 -35.01
C GLN A 50 -32.76 23.07 -34.08
N SER A 51 -33.74 22.29 -34.54
CA SER A 51 -34.34 21.19 -33.76
C SER A 51 -33.43 19.98 -33.55
N ARG A 52 -32.46 19.72 -34.45
CA ARG A 52 -31.52 18.59 -34.25
C ARG A 52 -30.46 18.89 -33.20
N SER A 53 -30.00 20.14 -33.09
CA SER A 53 -28.94 20.50 -32.14
C SER A 53 -29.34 20.36 -30.66
N SER A 54 -30.60 20.62 -30.31
CA SER A 54 -31.10 20.52 -28.94
C SER A 54 -31.22 19.07 -28.45
N VAL A 55 -31.54 18.13 -29.35
CA VAL A 55 -31.65 16.69 -29.02
C VAL A 55 -30.27 16.08 -28.75
N TRP A 56 -29.23 16.54 -29.46
CA TRP A 56 -27.87 16.07 -29.22
C TRP A 56 -27.28 16.62 -27.92
N LEU A 57 -27.59 17.87 -27.56
CA LEU A 57 -27.17 18.46 -26.29
C LEU A 57 -27.80 17.74 -25.10
N SER A 58 -29.11 17.48 -25.13
CA SER A 58 -29.79 16.78 -24.02
C SER A 58 -29.31 15.33 -23.86
N ALA A 59 -29.07 14.62 -24.98
CA ALA A 59 -28.48 13.28 -24.94
C ALA A 59 -27.07 13.28 -24.34
N TRP A 60 -26.24 14.27 -24.68
CA TRP A 60 -24.91 14.42 -24.08
C TRP A 60 -24.96 14.69 -22.58
N PHE A 61 -25.82 15.61 -22.12
CA PHE A 61 -26.02 15.87 -20.70
C PHE A 61 -26.52 14.63 -19.96
N LEU A 62 -27.46 13.86 -20.52
CA LEU A 62 -27.93 12.62 -19.92
C LEU A 62 -26.83 11.56 -19.85
N CYS A 63 -26.02 11.39 -20.90
CA CYS A 63 -24.89 10.47 -20.88
C CYS A 63 -23.82 10.86 -19.86
N VAL A 64 -23.47 12.15 -19.76
CA VAL A 64 -22.50 12.63 -18.76
C VAL A 64 -23.05 12.48 -17.34
N THR A 65 -24.33 12.79 -17.13
CA THR A 65 -24.97 12.65 -15.82
C THR A 65 -25.08 11.18 -15.41
N PHE A 66 -25.44 10.30 -16.35
CA PHE A 66 -25.49 8.85 -16.14
C PHE A 66 -24.09 8.28 -15.88
N LEU A 67 -23.07 8.73 -16.61
CA LEU A 67 -21.67 8.37 -16.35
C LEU A 67 -21.25 8.79 -14.93
N PHE A 68 -21.57 10.02 -14.50
CA PHE A 68 -21.30 10.51 -13.15
C PHE A 68 -22.03 9.67 -12.08
N LEU A 69 -23.30 9.33 -12.31
CA LEU A 69 -24.10 8.48 -11.40
C LEU A 69 -23.57 7.04 -11.31
N CYS A 70 -23.10 6.47 -12.42
CA CYS A 70 -22.50 5.14 -12.43
C CYS A 70 -21.11 5.10 -11.80
N LEU A 71 -20.37 6.22 -11.80
CA LEU A 71 -19.05 6.34 -11.15
C LEU A 71 -19.16 6.71 -9.66
N ALA A 72 -20.28 7.30 -9.24
CA ALA A 72 -20.51 7.73 -7.86
C ALA A 72 -20.31 6.65 -6.77
N PRO A 73 -20.78 5.38 -6.91
CA PRO A 73 -20.64 4.38 -5.85
C PRO A 73 -19.19 3.89 -5.63
N GLY A 74 -18.26 4.24 -6.52
CA GLY A 74 -16.84 3.89 -6.40
C GLY A 74 -15.91 5.10 -6.27
N CYS A 75 -16.45 6.31 -6.10
CA CYS A 75 -15.62 7.51 -5.97
C CYS A 75 -14.98 7.58 -4.57
N ALA A 76 -13.65 7.77 -4.54
CA ALA A 76 -12.84 7.88 -3.33
C ALA A 76 -13.35 8.87 -2.29
N VAL A 77 -14.08 9.89 -2.76
CA VAL A 77 -14.64 10.98 -1.96
C VAL A 77 -15.78 10.54 -1.02
N PHE A 78 -16.52 9.48 -1.34
CA PHE A 78 -17.63 9.01 -0.49
C PHE A 78 -17.20 8.01 0.58
N ASP A 79 -15.93 7.64 0.59
CA ASP A 79 -15.38 6.80 1.62
C ASP A 79 -15.07 7.60 2.89
N ARG A 80 -15.68 7.20 4.01
CA ARG A 80 -15.35 7.76 5.32
C ARG A 80 -13.84 7.63 5.63
N ARG A 81 -13.18 6.63 5.02
CA ARG A 81 -11.73 6.37 5.14
C ARG A 81 -10.85 7.46 4.51
N ASN A 82 -11.36 8.17 3.51
CA ASN A 82 -10.62 9.18 2.75
C ASN A 82 -10.91 10.62 3.20
N THR A 83 -11.80 10.79 4.16
CA THR A 83 -12.30 12.10 4.62
C THR A 83 -11.79 12.43 6.02
N ILE A 84 -10.47 12.62 6.15
CA ILE A 84 -9.78 12.87 7.43
C ILE A 84 -10.29 14.15 8.10
N LEU A 85 -10.43 15.24 7.33
CA LEU A 85 -10.92 16.51 7.86
C LEU A 85 -12.40 16.41 8.24
N VAL A 86 -13.22 15.67 7.48
CA VAL A 86 -14.63 15.45 7.85
C VAL A 86 -14.71 14.68 9.17
N ASN A 87 -13.95 13.59 9.32
CA ASN A 87 -13.89 12.83 10.57
C ASN A 87 -13.43 13.71 11.74
N ALA A 88 -12.41 14.57 11.53
CA ALA A 88 -11.96 15.50 12.55
C ALA A 88 -13.04 16.53 12.95
N VAL A 89 -13.85 17.01 12.00
CA VAL A 89 -15.00 17.89 12.28
C VAL A 89 -16.08 17.13 13.05
N GLU A 90 -16.38 15.89 12.68
CA GLU A 90 -17.36 15.05 13.39
C GLU A 90 -16.93 14.80 14.84
N GLU A 91 -15.67 14.44 15.07
CA GLU A 91 -15.14 14.13 16.40
C GLU A 91 -15.08 15.36 17.32
N ASN A 92 -14.74 16.54 16.79
CA ASN A 92 -14.46 17.72 17.62
C ASN A 92 -15.60 18.75 17.67
N MET A 93 -16.46 18.81 16.64
CA MET A 93 -17.50 19.85 16.56
C MET A 93 -18.92 19.34 16.77
N VAL A 94 -19.18 18.03 16.65
CA VAL A 94 -20.53 17.50 16.79
C VAL A 94 -20.78 17.12 18.26
N PRO A 95 -21.61 17.89 19.01
CA PRO A 95 -21.89 17.54 20.39
C PRO A 95 -22.67 16.22 20.49
N GLU A 96 -22.39 15.44 21.53
CA GLU A 96 -23.02 14.14 21.77
C GLU A 96 -24.53 14.25 22.04
N ASN A 97 -24.98 15.36 22.65
CA ASN A 97 -26.38 15.59 22.98
C ASN A 97 -27.20 15.95 21.74
N GLN A 98 -28.29 15.20 21.49
CA GLN A 98 -29.23 15.44 20.37
C GLN A 98 -29.75 16.89 20.25
N PRO A 99 -30.19 17.59 21.33
CA PRO A 99 -30.73 18.94 21.18
C PRO A 99 -29.66 19.96 20.79
N SER A 100 -28.41 19.81 21.26
CA SER A 100 -27.30 20.68 20.86
C SER A 100 -26.86 20.45 19.42
N ARG A 101 -27.02 19.23 18.90
CA ARG A 101 -26.71 18.92 17.49
C ARG A 101 -27.63 19.72 16.55
N ALA A 102 -28.93 19.80 16.84
CA ALA A 102 -29.84 20.59 16.01
C ALA A 102 -29.51 22.10 16.02
N LEU A 103 -29.07 22.65 17.16
CA LEU A 103 -28.73 24.06 17.29
C LEU A 103 -27.43 24.42 16.56
N MET A 104 -26.45 23.51 16.52
CA MET A 104 -25.16 23.74 15.85
C MET A 104 -25.17 23.37 14.35
N ALA A 105 -26.24 22.75 13.84
CA ALA A 105 -26.37 22.32 12.45
C ALA A 105 -26.05 23.39 11.40
N PRO A 106 -26.51 24.65 11.55
CA PRO A 106 -26.19 25.70 10.58
C PRO A 106 -24.69 26.02 10.48
N ILE A 107 -23.89 25.66 11.48
CA ILE A 107 -22.45 25.92 11.54
C ILE A 107 -21.66 24.70 11.08
N TYR A 108 -21.91 23.52 11.66
CA TYR A 108 -21.10 22.35 11.33
C TYR A 108 -21.38 21.80 9.93
N ILE A 109 -22.59 21.98 9.36
CA ILE A 109 -22.90 21.48 8.00
C ILE A 109 -22.02 22.17 6.95
N PRO A 110 -21.94 23.53 6.87
CA PRO A 110 -21.02 24.20 5.96
C PRO A 110 -19.55 23.85 6.20
N VAL A 111 -19.13 23.72 7.47
CA VAL A 111 -17.74 23.38 7.83
C VAL A 111 -17.39 21.96 7.38
N GLY A 112 -18.27 20.99 7.64
CA GLY A 112 -18.12 19.60 7.19
C GLY A 112 -18.11 19.48 5.67
N LEU A 113 -18.93 20.27 4.96
CA LEU A 113 -18.91 20.31 3.50
C LEU A 113 -17.57 20.84 2.97
N MET A 114 -17.07 21.93 3.54
CA MET A 114 -15.76 22.47 3.15
C MET A 114 -14.62 21.52 3.47
N ALA A 115 -14.68 20.84 4.63
CA ALA A 115 -13.75 19.77 4.98
C ALA A 115 -13.78 18.63 3.96
N GLY A 116 -14.97 18.18 3.54
CA GLY A 116 -15.12 17.15 2.52
C GLY A 116 -14.57 17.57 1.15
N VAL A 117 -14.76 18.83 0.76
CA VAL A 117 -14.17 19.38 -0.49
C VAL A 117 -12.64 19.42 -0.38
N LEU A 118 -12.09 19.88 0.75
CA LEU A 118 -10.63 19.90 0.97
C LEU A 118 -10.05 18.49 0.99
N ASP A 119 -10.74 17.54 1.61
CA ASP A 119 -10.32 16.14 1.62
C ASP A 119 -10.28 15.57 0.20
N ALA A 120 -11.36 15.76 -0.56
CA ALA A 120 -11.49 15.25 -1.92
C ALA A 120 -10.43 15.81 -2.89
N PHE A 121 -10.18 17.12 -2.84
CA PHE A 121 -9.35 17.79 -3.85
C PHE A 121 -7.91 18.06 -3.43
N ILE A 122 -7.61 18.03 -2.13
CA ILE A 122 -6.28 18.39 -1.61
C ILE A 122 -5.68 17.25 -0.80
N VAL A 123 -6.32 16.85 0.31
CA VAL A 123 -5.72 15.91 1.27
C VAL A 123 -5.54 14.53 0.65
N HIS A 124 -6.60 14.02 0.02
CA HIS A 124 -6.60 12.68 -0.57
C HIS A 124 -5.60 12.56 -1.73
N PRO A 125 -5.58 13.45 -2.74
CA PRO A 125 -4.59 13.38 -3.81
C PRO A 125 -3.14 13.48 -3.30
N ILE A 126 -2.86 14.33 -2.29
CA ILE A 126 -1.51 14.43 -1.70
C ILE A 126 -1.11 13.10 -1.04
N ARG A 127 -2.04 12.47 -0.31
CA ARG A 127 -1.78 11.19 0.38
C ARG A 127 -1.52 10.02 -0.59
N MET A 128 -2.02 10.12 -1.82
CA MET A 128 -1.81 9.11 -2.86
C MET A 128 -0.49 9.25 -3.64
N LEU A 129 0.27 10.34 -3.46
CA LEU A 129 1.57 10.54 -4.11
C LEU A 129 2.59 9.41 -3.83
N PRO A 130 2.87 8.99 -2.58
CA PRO A 130 3.86 7.94 -2.31
C PRO A 130 3.46 6.61 -2.95
N ARG A 131 2.18 6.24 -2.86
CA ARG A 131 1.69 4.99 -3.46
C ARG A 131 1.77 5.00 -4.98
N ALA A 132 1.40 6.12 -5.61
CA ALA A 132 1.54 6.25 -7.06
C ALA A 132 3.02 6.18 -7.49
N ALA A 133 3.95 6.62 -6.66
CA ALA A 133 5.38 6.48 -6.91
C ALA A 133 5.83 5.03 -6.77
N GLU A 134 5.37 4.31 -5.75
CA GLU A 134 5.61 2.87 -5.56
C GLU A 134 5.08 2.07 -6.75
N ASP A 135 3.83 2.24 -7.15
CA ASP A 135 3.28 1.58 -8.35
C ASP A 135 4.05 1.89 -9.63
N THR A 136 4.49 3.14 -9.78
CA THR A 136 5.29 3.53 -10.96
C THR A 136 6.66 2.87 -10.91
N SER A 137 7.24 2.73 -9.72
CA SER A 137 8.47 1.99 -9.48
C SER A 137 8.28 0.51 -9.82
N ASP A 138 7.22 -0.12 -9.32
CA ASP A 138 6.98 -1.54 -9.50
C ASP A 138 6.67 -1.84 -10.98
N ALA A 139 5.81 -1.03 -11.61
CA ALA A 139 5.42 -1.24 -13.01
C ALA A 139 6.54 -0.94 -14.02
N LEU A 140 7.37 0.08 -13.80
CA LEU A 140 8.39 0.52 -14.77
C LEU A 140 9.82 0.18 -14.39
N TRP A 141 10.13 -0.01 -13.12
CA TRP A 141 11.50 -0.13 -12.62
C TRP A 141 11.80 -1.48 -11.99
N GLU A 142 10.81 -2.27 -11.60
CA GLU A 142 11.05 -3.65 -11.19
C GLU A 142 11.58 -4.48 -12.37
N PHE A 143 12.70 -5.17 -12.13
CA PHE A 143 13.37 -5.97 -13.13
C PHE A 143 13.02 -7.43 -12.89
N SER A 144 12.48 -8.10 -13.91
CA SER A 144 12.52 -9.56 -13.94
C SER A 144 13.96 -9.99 -14.18
N ASP A 145 14.49 -10.81 -13.27
CA ASP A 145 15.85 -11.39 -13.33
C ASP A 145 16.13 -12.17 -14.62
N GLU A 146 15.10 -12.45 -15.43
CA GLU A 146 15.22 -13.24 -16.66
C GLU A 146 15.77 -12.45 -17.86
N THR A 147 15.80 -11.11 -17.79
CA THR A 147 16.28 -10.28 -18.91
C THR A 147 17.74 -9.88 -18.75
N GLY A 148 18.52 -9.92 -19.84
CA GLY A 148 19.95 -9.64 -19.80
C GLY A 148 20.29 -8.15 -19.55
N TYR A 149 21.40 -7.88 -18.87
CA TYR A 149 21.90 -6.54 -18.48
C TYR A 149 21.86 -5.48 -19.61
N VAL A 150 22.18 -5.86 -20.85
CA VAL A 150 22.23 -4.92 -21.99
C VAL A 150 20.84 -4.43 -22.37
N THR A 151 19.83 -5.30 -22.32
CA THR A 151 18.44 -4.94 -22.60
C THR A 151 17.90 -4.00 -21.52
N HIS A 152 18.31 -4.21 -20.26
CA HIS A 152 17.98 -3.31 -19.16
C HIS A 152 18.53 -1.91 -19.40
N ALA A 153 19.83 -1.78 -19.67
CA ALA A 153 20.48 -0.49 -19.90
C ALA A 153 19.83 0.29 -21.06
N GLY A 154 19.44 -0.39 -22.14
CA GLY A 154 18.77 0.24 -23.28
C GLY A 154 17.35 0.75 -22.98
N SER A 155 16.65 0.12 -22.04
CA SER A 155 15.26 0.48 -21.69
C SER A 155 15.14 1.65 -20.69
N VAL A 156 16.23 2.02 -20.00
CA VAL A 156 16.24 3.07 -18.98
C VAL A 156 15.73 4.41 -19.51
N VAL A 157 16.15 4.82 -20.72
CA VAL A 157 15.76 6.11 -21.30
C VAL A 157 14.25 6.19 -21.55
N TYR A 158 13.66 5.11 -22.05
CA TYR A 158 12.22 5.03 -22.27
C TYR A 158 11.45 5.01 -20.95
N ARG A 159 11.88 4.19 -19.98
CA ARG A 159 11.26 4.10 -18.65
C ARG A 159 11.29 5.45 -17.94
N ALA A 160 12.43 6.14 -17.96
CA ALA A 160 12.57 7.49 -17.41
C ALA A 160 11.65 8.50 -18.11
N GLY A 161 11.54 8.43 -19.44
CA GLY A 161 10.65 9.30 -20.22
C GLY A 161 9.16 9.06 -19.94
N PHE A 162 8.75 7.80 -19.74
CA PHE A 162 7.35 7.44 -19.47
C PHE A 162 6.95 7.55 -18.00
N SER A 163 7.92 7.53 -17.06
CA SER A 163 7.66 7.62 -15.62
C SER A 163 6.72 8.76 -15.21
N PRO A 164 6.89 10.03 -15.62
CA PRO A 164 5.97 11.10 -15.21
C PRO A 164 4.55 10.92 -15.75
N ILE A 165 4.41 10.34 -16.95
CA ILE A 165 3.10 10.09 -17.58
C ILE A 165 2.39 8.97 -16.82
N PHE A 166 3.09 7.86 -16.57
CA PHE A 166 2.55 6.71 -15.85
C PHE A 166 2.17 7.08 -14.42
N PHE A 167 3.08 7.78 -13.72
CA PHE A 167 2.82 8.34 -12.40
C PHE A 167 1.56 9.20 -12.36
N SER A 168 1.40 10.13 -13.30
CA SER A 168 0.23 11.02 -13.33
C SER A 168 -1.07 10.25 -13.56
N LEU A 169 -1.04 9.21 -14.40
CA LEU A 169 -2.20 8.35 -14.65
C LEU A 169 -2.56 7.52 -13.42
N VAL A 170 -1.58 6.86 -12.79
CA VAL A 170 -1.80 6.07 -11.58
C VAL A 170 -2.27 6.94 -10.42
N TRP A 171 -1.63 8.10 -10.22
CA TRP A 171 -2.01 9.07 -9.20
C TRP A 171 -3.44 9.56 -9.38
N LEU A 172 -3.85 9.91 -10.61
CA LEU A 172 -5.21 10.34 -10.90
C LEU A 172 -6.21 9.20 -10.74
N ALA A 173 -5.85 7.99 -11.18
CA ALA A 173 -6.69 6.81 -11.03
C ALA A 173 -6.95 6.51 -9.54
N ARG A 174 -5.90 6.50 -8.71
CA ARG A 174 -6.01 6.31 -7.27
C ARG A 174 -6.72 7.44 -6.54
N SER A 175 -6.57 8.67 -7.01
CA SER A 175 -7.26 9.82 -6.43
C SER A 175 -8.77 9.83 -6.74
N ALA A 176 -9.17 9.22 -7.86
CA ALA A 176 -10.56 9.22 -8.32
C ALA A 176 -11.37 7.99 -7.86
N PHE A 177 -10.74 6.82 -7.79
CA PHE A 177 -11.41 5.53 -7.59
C PHE A 177 -11.02 4.84 -6.28
N ILE A 178 -12.01 4.24 -5.61
CA ILE A 178 -11.82 3.31 -4.49
C ILE A 178 -11.59 1.91 -5.07
N GLY A 179 -10.61 1.17 -4.55
CA GLY A 179 -10.59 -0.29 -4.70
C GLY A 179 -9.42 -0.86 -5.50
N PHE A 180 -8.21 -0.31 -5.35
CA PHE A 180 -7.03 -1.12 -5.62
C PHE A 180 -6.79 -2.01 -4.38
N ASP A 181 -6.64 -3.32 -4.58
CA ASP A 181 -6.60 -4.32 -3.50
C ASP A 181 -5.49 -4.07 -2.46
N ASP A 182 -4.48 -3.26 -2.81
CA ASP A 182 -3.33 -2.93 -1.96
C ASP A 182 -3.46 -1.61 -1.20
N ASP A 183 -4.58 -0.89 -1.31
CA ASP A 183 -4.78 0.29 -0.47
C ASP A 183 -4.91 -0.17 0.99
N PRO A 184 -3.98 0.20 1.91
CA PRO A 184 -4.13 -0.12 3.32
C PRO A 184 -5.45 0.47 3.75
N VAL A 185 -6.39 -0.43 4.02
CA VAL A 185 -7.72 -0.17 4.54
C VAL A 185 -7.50 0.82 5.66
N ALA A 186 -7.97 2.08 5.48
CA ALA A 186 -7.87 3.03 6.59
C ALA A 186 -8.49 2.33 7.79
N PRO A 187 -7.77 2.29 8.91
CA PRO A 187 -8.08 1.36 9.98
C PRO A 187 -9.53 1.62 10.34
N GLY A 188 -10.37 0.57 10.28
CA GLY A 188 -11.82 0.70 10.50
C GLY A 188 -12.06 1.49 11.78
N GLU A 189 -13.21 2.17 11.87
CA GLU A 189 -13.62 2.83 13.12
C GLU A 189 -13.26 1.93 14.30
N ARG A 190 -12.48 2.46 15.25
CA ARG A 190 -11.97 1.68 16.37
C ARG A 190 -13.20 1.02 17.02
N PRO A 191 -13.28 -0.31 17.08
CA PRO A 191 -14.41 -0.97 17.71
C PRO A 191 -14.53 -0.49 19.16
N GLU A 192 -15.76 -0.27 19.61
CA GLU A 192 -16.02 0.23 20.96
C GLU A 192 -15.52 -0.77 22.02
N GLY A 193 -14.78 -0.26 23.01
CA GLY A 193 -14.28 -1.05 24.14
C GLY A 193 -12.89 -0.61 24.61
N SER A 194 -12.49 -1.09 25.78
CA SER A 194 -11.09 -1.03 26.22
C SER A 194 -10.24 -2.06 25.46
N TYR A 195 -8.92 -1.94 25.53
CA TYR A 195 -8.01 -2.92 24.91
C TYR A 195 -8.25 -4.32 25.48
N GLU A 196 -8.52 -4.39 26.78
CA GLU A 196 -8.87 -5.60 27.52
C GLU A 196 -10.16 -6.23 26.98
N ASP A 197 -11.20 -5.43 26.71
CA ASP A 197 -12.46 -5.93 26.13
C ASP A 197 -12.25 -6.47 24.70
N LEU A 198 -11.35 -5.85 23.94
CA LEU A 198 -10.98 -6.32 22.59
C LEU A 198 -10.19 -7.63 22.66
N LEU A 199 -9.28 -7.73 23.63
CA LEU A 199 -8.50 -8.94 23.88
C LEU A 199 -9.39 -10.10 24.34
N GLU A 200 -10.30 -9.87 25.30
CA GLU A 200 -11.23 -10.89 25.79
C GLU A 200 -12.18 -11.40 24.70
N ARG A 201 -12.65 -10.51 23.81
CA ARG A 201 -13.48 -10.87 22.65
C ARG A 201 -12.68 -11.48 21.50
N ARG A 202 -11.34 -11.48 21.59
CA ARG A 202 -10.42 -11.83 20.50
C ARG A 202 -10.72 -11.07 19.20
N ASP A 203 -11.06 -9.79 19.32
CA ASP A 203 -11.33 -8.92 18.17
C ASP A 203 -10.02 -8.52 17.49
N VAL A 204 -9.61 -9.31 16.50
CA VAL A 204 -8.38 -9.11 15.73
C VAL A 204 -8.33 -7.72 15.08
N GLN A 205 -9.44 -7.19 14.60
CA GLN A 205 -9.45 -5.88 13.93
C GLN A 205 -9.25 -4.75 14.92
N GLY A 206 -9.90 -4.82 16.08
CA GLY A 206 -9.70 -3.85 17.17
C GLY A 206 -8.28 -3.89 17.73
N LEU A 207 -7.75 -5.09 17.98
CA LEU A 207 -6.37 -5.26 18.45
C LEU A 207 -5.36 -4.71 17.43
N ARG A 208 -5.57 -4.97 16.14
CA ARG A 208 -4.73 -4.39 15.06
C ARG A 208 -4.80 -2.87 15.05
N TYR A 209 -5.99 -2.29 15.22
CA TYR A 209 -6.17 -0.84 15.28
C TYR A 209 -5.32 -0.23 16.40
N ASP A 210 -5.43 -0.78 17.61
CA ASP A 210 -4.74 -0.28 18.79
C ASP A 210 -3.23 -0.51 18.71
N LEU A 211 -2.81 -1.69 18.25
CA LEU A 211 -1.40 -2.05 18.10
C LEU A 211 -0.70 -1.38 16.91
N ALA A 212 -1.43 -0.91 15.90
CA ALA A 212 -0.85 -0.15 14.80
C ALA A 212 -0.23 1.18 15.28
N ARG A 213 -0.60 1.66 16.47
CA ARG A 213 -0.10 2.89 17.10
C ARG A 213 0.78 2.59 18.31
N CYS A 214 1.88 1.87 18.12
CA CYS A 214 2.81 1.52 19.21
C CYS A 214 3.38 2.73 20.00
N ASP A 215 3.35 3.93 19.42
CA ASP A 215 3.77 5.17 20.09
C ASP A 215 2.83 5.57 21.24
N ASP A 216 1.58 5.09 21.20
CA ASP A 216 0.62 5.34 22.25
C ASP A 216 0.99 4.52 23.50
N LYS A 217 1.53 5.21 24.51
CA LYS A 217 2.01 4.59 25.74
C LYS A 217 0.90 4.04 26.65
N THR A 218 -0.35 4.19 26.26
CA THR A 218 -1.54 3.80 27.04
C THR A 218 -1.68 2.29 27.26
N ILE A 219 -1.27 1.46 26.30
CA ILE A 219 -1.39 0.00 26.44
C ILE A 219 -0.36 -0.52 27.45
N ALA A 220 -0.85 -1.24 28.47
CA ALA A 220 -0.02 -1.81 29.50
C ALA A 220 0.83 -2.98 28.97
N VAL A 221 2.05 -3.13 29.48
CA VAL A 221 3.03 -4.13 28.98
C VAL A 221 2.53 -5.56 29.18
N ASP A 222 1.82 -5.82 30.28
CA ASP A 222 1.21 -7.11 30.57
C ASP A 222 0.13 -7.51 29.56
N LEU A 223 -0.64 -6.54 29.06
CA LEU A 223 -1.62 -6.77 28.01
C LEU A 223 -0.94 -7.09 26.68
N LEU A 224 0.13 -6.39 26.32
CA LEU A 224 0.90 -6.69 25.10
C LEU A 224 1.51 -8.10 25.15
N ILE A 225 2.07 -8.51 26.30
CA ILE A 225 2.59 -9.87 26.49
C ILE A 225 1.45 -10.89 26.37
N ARG A 226 0.30 -10.62 27.01
CA ARG A 226 -0.88 -11.49 26.92
C ARG A 226 -1.41 -11.58 25.49
N THR A 227 -1.42 -10.50 24.72
CA THR A 227 -1.82 -10.52 23.31
C THR A 227 -0.86 -11.32 22.46
N PHE A 228 0.45 -11.26 22.74
CA PHE A 228 1.39 -12.17 22.09
C PHE A 228 1.05 -13.63 22.42
N ASP A 229 0.88 -13.97 23.70
CA ASP A 229 0.64 -15.35 24.13
C ASP A 229 -0.70 -15.91 23.58
N GLU A 230 -1.75 -15.09 23.48
CA GLU A 230 -3.06 -15.53 22.97
C GLU A 230 -3.13 -15.69 21.44
N PHE A 231 -2.23 -15.03 20.69
CA PHE A 231 -2.23 -15.00 19.22
C PHE A 231 -0.93 -15.54 18.61
N GLU A 232 -0.06 -16.16 19.40
CA GLU A 232 1.23 -16.73 18.96
C GLU A 232 1.02 -17.77 17.85
N ASP A 233 -0.05 -18.56 17.95
CA ASP A 233 -0.44 -19.60 16.98
C ASP A 233 -0.78 -19.05 15.59
N GLN A 234 -1.43 -17.88 15.52
CA GLN A 234 -1.76 -17.21 14.26
C GLN A 234 -0.54 -16.64 13.53
N SER A 235 0.61 -16.54 14.21
CA SER A 235 1.86 -16.05 13.63
C SER A 235 2.72 -17.17 13.02
N LEU A 236 2.31 -18.43 13.12
CA LEU A 236 3.11 -19.57 12.70
C LEU A 236 2.96 -19.95 11.22
N GLU A 237 1.97 -19.42 10.49
CA GLU A 237 1.72 -19.81 9.09
C GLU A 237 2.65 -19.07 8.11
N PRO A 238 3.74 -19.71 7.63
CA PRO A 238 4.69 -19.09 6.73
C PRO A 238 4.16 -19.23 5.31
N GLY A 239 3.58 -18.17 4.75
CA GLY A 239 3.15 -18.19 3.34
C GLY A 239 2.07 -17.19 2.98
N GLU A 240 1.32 -16.66 3.94
CA GLU A 240 0.38 -15.57 3.67
C GLU A 240 0.99 -14.23 4.06
N ASN A 241 0.81 -13.21 3.21
CA ASN A 241 1.19 -11.80 3.46
C ASN A 241 0.60 -11.21 4.75
N ARG A 242 -0.20 -11.96 5.52
CA ARG A 242 -0.88 -11.57 6.74
C ARG A 242 -0.03 -11.73 8.01
N PHE A 243 1.15 -12.33 7.91
CA PHE A 243 2.04 -12.55 9.06
C PHE A 243 2.34 -11.23 9.82
N TYR A 244 2.69 -10.17 9.08
CA TYR A 244 3.01 -8.85 9.62
C TYR A 244 1.80 -8.12 10.22
N ASP A 245 0.60 -8.57 9.91
CA ASP A 245 -0.65 -8.02 10.45
C ASP A 245 -1.17 -8.82 11.64
N SER A 246 -0.50 -9.90 12.08
CA SER A 246 -0.96 -10.65 13.25
C SER A 246 -0.88 -9.79 14.52
N PRO A 247 -1.87 -9.86 15.43
CA PRO A 247 -1.81 -9.15 16.70
C PRO A 247 -0.56 -9.48 17.51
N ALA A 248 -0.09 -10.73 17.47
CA ALA A 248 1.15 -11.13 18.12
C ALA A 248 2.39 -10.41 17.57
N PHE A 249 2.51 -10.30 16.24
CA PHE A 249 3.62 -9.56 15.63
C PHE A 249 3.59 -8.08 16.01
N LEU A 250 2.43 -7.44 15.90
CA LEU A 250 2.27 -6.03 16.25
C LEU A 250 2.54 -5.77 17.75
N ALA A 251 2.10 -6.67 18.63
CA ALA A 251 2.38 -6.59 20.07
C ALA A 251 3.88 -6.66 20.35
N VAL A 252 4.62 -7.58 19.72
CA VAL A 252 6.10 -7.67 19.85
C VAL A 252 6.79 -6.41 19.35
N ARG A 253 6.33 -5.86 18.22
CA ARG A 253 6.84 -4.59 17.70
C ARG A 253 6.59 -3.44 18.70
N CYS A 254 5.43 -3.41 19.34
CA CYS A 254 5.14 -2.42 20.37
C CYS A 254 5.96 -2.65 21.65
N LEU A 255 6.23 -3.90 22.03
CA LEU A 255 7.11 -4.22 23.15
C LEU A 255 8.54 -3.73 22.88
N GLU A 256 9.03 -3.82 21.64
CA GLU A 256 10.39 -3.41 21.26
C GLU A 256 10.69 -1.91 21.48
N SER A 257 9.66 -1.05 21.50
CA SER A 257 9.80 0.38 21.76
C SER A 257 9.72 0.74 23.25
N ARG A 258 9.48 -0.23 24.14
CA ARG A 258 9.30 -0.03 25.58
C ARG A 258 10.56 -0.45 26.33
N ASP A 259 11.08 0.46 27.15
CA ASP A 259 12.17 0.17 28.09
C ASP A 259 11.57 -0.18 29.46
N SER A 260 11.30 -1.47 29.68
CA SER A 260 10.81 -1.95 30.98
C SER A 260 11.41 -3.31 31.32
N GLU A 261 11.52 -3.58 32.62
CA GLU A 261 12.05 -4.85 33.13
C GLU A 261 11.22 -6.06 32.67
N SER A 262 9.90 -5.90 32.58
CA SER A 262 8.99 -6.94 32.08
C SER A 262 9.23 -7.24 30.60
N VAL A 263 9.51 -6.22 29.78
CA VAL A 263 9.85 -6.40 28.36
C VAL A 263 11.19 -7.10 28.21
N PHE A 264 12.20 -6.70 29.00
CA PHE A 264 13.49 -7.38 29.02
C PHE A 264 13.32 -8.87 29.39
N ALA A 265 12.52 -9.17 30.42
CA ALA A 265 12.25 -10.53 30.85
C ALA A 265 11.51 -11.35 29.77
N PHE A 266 10.54 -10.74 29.08
CA PHE A 266 9.82 -11.35 27.96
C PHE A 266 10.77 -11.79 26.83
N PHE A 267 11.58 -10.86 26.29
CA PHE A 267 12.53 -11.18 25.23
C PHE A 267 13.62 -12.17 25.68
N GLN A 268 14.04 -12.09 26.95
CA GLN A 268 14.98 -13.05 27.52
C GLN A 268 14.36 -14.46 27.57
N ALA A 269 13.13 -14.59 28.04
CA ALA A 269 12.43 -15.87 28.11
C ALA A 269 12.26 -16.49 26.72
N ARG A 270 11.80 -15.71 25.74
CA ARG A 270 11.59 -16.18 24.36
C ARG A 270 12.90 -16.58 23.68
N LEU A 271 13.98 -15.82 23.86
CA LEU A 271 15.28 -16.17 23.29
C LEU A 271 15.90 -17.44 23.90
N LEU A 272 15.66 -17.70 25.19
CA LEU A 272 16.21 -18.85 25.91
C LEU A 272 15.35 -20.12 25.84
N ALA A 273 14.07 -20.02 25.44
CA ALA A 273 13.16 -21.16 25.36
C ALA A 273 13.54 -22.12 24.19
N PRO A 274 13.89 -23.39 24.45
CA PRO A 274 14.37 -24.31 23.41
C PRO A 274 13.31 -24.65 22.36
N GLU A 275 12.04 -24.75 22.78
CA GLU A 275 10.89 -25.15 21.95
C GLU A 275 10.42 -24.06 20.98
N SER A 276 10.77 -22.80 21.23
CA SER A 276 10.39 -21.66 20.38
C SER A 276 11.14 -21.59 19.04
N ALA A 277 11.86 -22.65 18.64
CA ALA A 277 12.64 -22.67 17.40
C ALA A 277 11.80 -22.45 16.13
N GLU A 278 10.48 -22.67 16.21
CA GLU A 278 9.54 -22.43 15.11
C GLU A 278 9.26 -20.94 14.87
N LEU A 279 9.43 -20.08 15.89
CA LEU A 279 9.18 -18.65 15.83
C LEU A 279 10.47 -17.85 15.62
N THR A 280 11.15 -18.15 14.51
CA THR A 280 12.42 -17.50 14.11
C THR A 280 12.33 -15.98 14.16
N TRP A 281 11.18 -15.41 13.74
CA TRP A 281 10.94 -13.98 13.74
C TRP A 281 10.98 -13.35 15.14
N VAL A 282 10.44 -14.02 16.18
CA VAL A 282 10.45 -13.51 17.56
C VAL A 282 11.88 -13.47 18.09
N HIS A 283 12.69 -14.46 17.72
CA HIS A 283 14.09 -14.45 18.11
C HIS A 283 14.88 -13.35 17.42
N ASP A 284 14.63 -13.09 16.14
CA ASP A 284 15.27 -11.98 15.44
C ASP A 284 14.89 -10.63 16.07
N GLN A 285 13.63 -10.45 16.46
CA GLN A 285 13.18 -9.28 17.24
C GLN A 285 13.86 -9.22 18.62
N SER A 286 14.01 -10.37 19.29
CA SER A 286 14.71 -10.45 20.58
C SER A 286 16.19 -10.04 20.46
N ILE A 287 16.88 -10.50 19.40
CA ILE A 287 18.27 -10.15 19.12
C ILE A 287 18.39 -8.65 18.86
N GLN A 288 17.51 -8.08 18.02
CA GLN A 288 17.48 -6.64 17.72
C GLN A 288 17.21 -5.80 18.98
N TYR A 289 16.27 -6.23 19.83
CA TYR A 289 15.98 -5.60 21.11
C TYR A 289 17.22 -5.53 22.00
N PHE A 290 17.93 -6.66 22.16
CA PHE A 290 19.15 -6.72 22.98
C PHE A 290 20.32 -5.93 22.39
N GLN A 291 20.44 -5.89 21.06
CA GLN A 291 21.39 -5.03 20.36
C GLN A 291 21.13 -3.55 20.66
N ARG A 292 19.88 -3.10 20.54
CA ARG A 292 19.47 -1.71 20.79
C ARG A 292 19.70 -1.31 22.24
N HIS A 293 19.41 -2.19 23.20
CA HIS A 293 19.68 -1.97 24.63
C HIS A 293 21.16 -1.86 24.96
N ASN A 294 22.03 -2.50 24.15
CA ASN A 294 23.49 -2.34 24.19
C ASN A 294 24.10 -2.36 25.62
N SER A 295 23.68 -3.32 26.45
CA SER A 295 24.07 -3.39 27.86
C SER A 295 24.82 -4.70 28.21
N PRO A 296 25.65 -4.73 29.27
CA PRO A 296 26.30 -5.95 29.74
C PRO A 296 25.32 -7.05 30.14
N ARG A 297 24.11 -6.67 30.54
CA ARG A 297 23.03 -7.60 30.85
C ARG A 297 22.48 -8.25 29.58
N ALA A 298 22.22 -7.47 28.53
CA ALA A 298 21.79 -7.96 27.23
C ALA A 298 22.84 -8.89 26.60
N ALA A 299 24.12 -8.51 26.67
CA ALA A 299 25.23 -9.36 26.20
C ALA A 299 25.26 -10.73 26.89
N ARG A 300 25.07 -10.78 28.21
CA ARG A 300 24.98 -12.06 28.95
C ARG A 300 23.80 -12.93 28.49
N VAL A 301 22.66 -12.33 28.16
CA VAL A 301 21.50 -13.07 27.64
C VAL A 301 21.80 -13.66 26.27
N LEU A 302 22.39 -12.88 25.36
CA LEU A 302 22.83 -13.36 24.04
C LEU A 302 23.85 -14.50 24.17
N MET A 303 24.83 -14.37 25.06
CA MET A 303 25.84 -15.43 25.28
C MET A 303 25.23 -16.71 25.88
N LYS A 304 24.24 -16.57 26.77
CA LYS A 304 23.45 -17.71 27.28
C LYS A 304 22.62 -18.37 26.18
N ALA A 305 22.06 -17.60 25.25
CA ALA A 305 21.31 -18.16 24.14
C ALA A 305 22.17 -19.04 23.21
N LEU A 306 23.47 -18.74 23.08
CA LEU A 306 24.40 -19.55 22.26
C LEU A 306 24.64 -20.97 22.80
N ILE A 307 24.49 -21.19 24.11
CA ILE A 307 24.68 -22.52 24.75
C ILE A 307 23.41 -23.35 24.80
N VAL A 308 22.24 -22.80 24.44
CA VAL A 308 20.99 -23.55 24.44
C VAL A 308 21.10 -24.74 23.46
N PRO A 309 20.88 -25.99 23.92
CA PRO A 309 20.98 -27.16 23.06
C PRO A 309 19.88 -27.16 21.99
N GLY A 310 20.12 -27.84 20.86
CA GLY A 310 19.13 -27.98 19.78
C GLY A 310 18.99 -26.78 18.84
N ARG A 311 19.69 -25.66 19.09
CA ARG A 311 19.65 -24.49 18.20
C ARG A 311 20.40 -24.70 16.89
N SER A 312 19.81 -24.25 15.78
CA SER A 312 20.43 -24.30 14.45
C SER A 312 21.71 -23.47 14.37
N ARG A 313 22.59 -23.82 13.43
CA ARG A 313 23.84 -23.06 13.20
C ARG A 313 23.55 -21.62 12.77
N GLU A 314 22.55 -21.44 11.92
CA GLU A 314 22.10 -20.13 11.43
C GLU A 314 21.66 -19.24 12.59
N PHE A 315 20.87 -19.78 13.51
CA PHE A 315 20.42 -19.05 14.69
C PHE A 315 21.58 -18.62 15.61
N LYS A 316 22.53 -19.51 15.85
CA LYS A 316 23.75 -19.18 16.61
C LYS A 316 24.56 -18.07 15.92
N MET A 317 24.64 -18.08 14.59
CA MET A 317 25.29 -17.01 13.83
C MET A 317 24.52 -15.69 13.91
N ALA A 318 23.19 -15.72 13.92
CA ALA A 318 22.36 -14.53 14.12
C ALA A 318 22.63 -13.90 15.50
N ILE A 319 22.68 -14.70 16.57
CA ILE A 319 23.03 -14.23 17.92
C ILE A 319 24.45 -13.66 17.96
N LEU A 320 25.43 -14.32 17.32
CA LEU A 320 26.81 -13.83 17.26
C LEU A 320 26.92 -12.49 16.53
N ARG A 321 26.25 -12.33 15.38
CA ARG A 321 26.14 -11.05 14.68
C ARG A 321 25.50 -10.01 15.60
N GLY A 322 24.39 -10.40 16.24
CA GLY A 322 23.76 -9.78 17.40
C GLY A 322 24.77 -9.08 18.31
N ALA A 323 25.55 -9.91 19.00
CA ALA A 323 26.52 -9.51 19.99
C ALA A 323 27.66 -8.63 19.43
N ILE A 324 28.17 -8.91 18.22
CA ILE A 324 29.29 -8.16 17.62
C ILE A 324 28.92 -6.70 17.33
N PHE A 325 27.66 -6.42 16.98
CA PHE A 325 27.20 -5.06 16.71
C PHE A 325 26.94 -4.22 17.97
N MET A 326 27.13 -4.78 19.18
CA MET A 326 27.03 -4.03 20.43
C MET A 326 28.23 -3.08 20.57
N ASN A 327 27.98 -1.78 20.70
CA ASN A 327 29.01 -0.73 20.76
C ASN A 327 29.44 -0.37 22.20
N ASN A 328 28.86 -1.01 23.22
CA ASN A 328 29.22 -0.76 24.62
C ASN A 328 30.47 -1.58 25.01
N SER A 329 31.50 -0.92 25.56
CA SER A 329 32.77 -1.55 25.93
C SER A 329 32.60 -2.67 26.96
N ASP A 330 31.72 -2.47 27.95
CA ASP A 330 31.48 -3.44 29.01
C ASP A 330 30.70 -4.64 28.48
N ALA A 331 29.78 -4.40 27.53
CA ALA A 331 29.09 -5.47 26.81
C ALA A 331 30.07 -6.31 25.95
N GLN A 332 30.99 -5.64 25.25
CA GLN A 332 32.06 -6.30 24.49
C GLN A 332 32.99 -7.12 25.37
N GLN A 333 33.35 -6.60 26.55
CA GLN A 333 34.16 -7.35 27.52
C GLN A 333 33.45 -8.63 27.98
N VAL A 334 32.17 -8.55 28.32
CA VAL A 334 31.34 -9.72 28.67
C VAL A 334 31.35 -10.77 27.55
N ILE A 335 31.27 -10.33 26.28
CA ILE A 335 31.30 -11.23 25.13
C ILE A 335 32.67 -11.92 25.02
N LEU A 336 33.77 -11.16 25.12
CA LEU A 336 35.13 -11.69 25.06
C LEU A 336 35.40 -12.69 26.19
N ASP A 337 35.00 -12.36 27.42
CA ASP A 337 35.15 -13.24 28.58
C ASP A 337 34.35 -14.54 28.39
N SER A 338 33.12 -14.44 27.89
CA SER A 338 32.27 -15.61 27.61
C SER A 338 32.81 -16.53 26.51
N LEU A 339 33.55 -15.97 25.55
CA LEU A 339 34.20 -16.74 24.47
C LEU A 339 35.52 -17.38 24.94
N SER A 340 36.29 -16.68 25.78
CA SER A 340 37.53 -17.21 26.35
C SER A 340 37.27 -18.39 27.27
N ASP A 341 36.20 -18.37 28.06
CA ASP A 341 35.91 -19.42 29.04
C ASP A 341 35.59 -20.77 28.37
N LYS A 342 34.93 -20.75 27.20
CA LYS A 342 34.63 -21.96 26.41
C LYS A 342 35.82 -22.59 25.69
N SER A 343 36.95 -21.90 25.61
CA SER A 343 38.17 -22.42 24.97
C SER A 343 39.01 -23.31 25.89
N ARG A 344 38.67 -23.34 27.18
CA ARG A 344 39.21 -24.25 28.18
C ARG A 344 38.28 -25.45 28.34
#